data_AF-A0A419KP01-F1
#
_entry.id   AF-A0A419KP01-F1
#
_cell.length_a   1.000
_cell.length_b   1.000
_cell.length_c   1.000
_cell.angle_alpha   90.00
_cell.angle_beta   90.00
_cell.angle_gamma   90.00
#
_symmetry.space_group_name_H-M   'P 1'
#
loop_
_entity.id
_entity.type
_entity.pdbx_description
1 polymer ?
#
loop_
_entity_poly.entity_id
_entity_poly.type
_entity_poly.pdbx_seq_one_letter_code
_entity_poly.pdbx_strand_id
1 'polypeptide(L)'
;DELILLALSLLLDSLDYLIPTLSIPRVGDIVDLLGLVFAVLAFSWLGFITLLELIPGFDVIPSFTITWFTWYILRERRLEAELEAELERWR
;
A
#
# COMPACT_ATOMS: atom_id res chain seq x y z
N ASP A 1 2.58 -11.33 -7.49
CA ASP A 1 1.13 -11.60 -7.41
C ASP A 1 0.38 -10.41 -6.83
N GLU A 2 -0.34 -9.67 -7.67
CA GLU A 2 -1.13 -8.49 -7.26
C GLU A 2 -2.18 -8.81 -6.21
N LEU A 3 -2.83 -9.97 -6.33
CA LEU A 3 -3.83 -10.46 -5.39
C LEU A 3 -3.25 -10.71 -4.00
N ILE A 4 -2.00 -11.18 -3.90
CA ILE A 4 -1.33 -11.36 -2.61
C ILE A 4 -1.05 -9.99 -1.97
N LEU A 5 -0.58 -9.03 -2.76
CA LEU A 5 -0.36 -7.66 -2.26
C LEU A 5 -1.67 -7.01 -1.81
N LEU A 6 -2.77 -7.24 -2.54
CA LEU A 6 -4.10 -6.77 -2.15
C LEU A 6 -4.55 -7.43 -0.85
N ALA A 7 -4.45 -8.75 -0.76
CA ALA A 7 -4.85 -9.50 0.43
C ALA A 7 -4.06 -9.07 1.66
N LEU A 8 -2.75 -8.83 1.50
CA LEU A 8 -1.90 -8.34 2.58
C LEU A 8 -2.24 -6.91 2.98
N SER A 9 -2.54 -6.05 2.02
CA SER A 9 -2.95 -4.65 2.28
C SER A 9 -4.28 -4.60 3.03
N LEU A 10 -5.27 -5.38 2.60
CA LEU A 10 -6.55 -5.52 3.29
C LEU A 10 -6.39 -6.11 4.69
N LEU A 11 -5.49 -7.08 4.85
CA LEU A 11 -5.21 -7.67 6.14
C LEU A 11 -4.60 -6.63 7.09
N LEU A 12 -3.59 -5.89 6.64
CA LEU A 12 -2.96 -4.82 7.43
C LEU A 12 -3.99 -3.78 7.86
N ASP A 13 -4.75 -3.21 6.92
CA ASP A 13 -5.81 -2.23 7.25
C ASP A 13 -6.85 -2.80 8.21
N SER A 14 -7.17 -4.11 8.14
CA SER A 14 -8.14 -4.73 9.04
C SER A 14 -7.60 -4.99 10.44
N LEU A 15 -6.28 -5.12 10.62
CA LEU A 15 -5.69 -5.41 11.94
C LEU A 15 -5.96 -4.28 12.91
N ASP A 16 -5.94 -3.03 12.44
CA ASP A 16 -6.16 -1.84 13.26
C ASP A 16 -7.59 -1.78 13.82
N TYR A 17 -8.56 -2.31 13.08
CA TYR A 17 -9.94 -2.46 13.54
C TYR A 17 -10.16 -3.68 14.43
N LEU A 18 -9.45 -4.77 14.18
CA LEU A 18 -9.63 -6.04 14.88
C LEU A 18 -8.90 -6.09 16.22
N ILE A 19 -7.83 -5.31 16.36
CA ILE A 19 -6.95 -5.33 17.53
C ILE A 19 -6.87 -3.91 18.09
N PRO A 20 -7.77 -3.50 19.01
CA PRO A 20 -7.76 -2.17 19.63
C PRO A 20 -6.45 -1.84 20.37
N THR A 21 -5.66 -2.87 20.70
CA THR A 21 -4.32 -2.74 21.29
C THR A 21 -3.32 -2.09 20.34
N LEU A 22 -3.54 -2.16 19.02
CA LEU A 22 -2.71 -1.47 18.02
C LEU A 22 -2.94 0.04 18.06
N SER A 23 -4.13 0.52 18.44
CA SER A 23 -4.36 1.96 18.67
C SER A 23 -3.68 2.52 19.93
N ILE A 24 -2.94 1.69 20.68
CA ILE A 24 -2.18 2.13 21.86
C ILE A 24 -0.85 2.75 21.40
N PRO A 25 -0.54 3.99 21.81
CA PRO A 25 0.73 4.63 21.49
C PRO A 25 1.90 3.73 21.90
N ARG A 26 2.92 3.61 21.03
CA ARG A 26 4.11 2.75 21.12
C ARG A 26 3.96 1.33 20.56
N VAL A 27 2.82 0.67 20.80
CA VAL A 27 2.62 -0.70 20.27
C VAL A 27 2.16 -0.64 18.82
N GLY A 28 1.18 0.24 18.54
CA GLY A 28 0.78 0.58 17.18
C GLY A 28 1.94 1.08 16.35
N ASP A 29 2.67 2.07 16.85
CA ASP A 29 3.75 2.74 16.13
C ASP A 29 4.81 1.76 15.57
N ILE A 30 5.07 0.64 16.26
CA ILE A 30 5.99 -0.40 15.78
C ILE A 30 5.38 -1.16 14.59
N VAL A 31 4.11 -1.52 14.69
CA VAL A 31 3.36 -2.19 13.61
C VAL A 31 3.21 -1.26 12.42
N ASP A 32 2.91 0.01 12.63
CA ASP A 32 2.79 1.03 11.58
C ASP A 32 4.12 1.23 10.86
N LEU A 33 5.23 1.23 11.60
CA LEU A 33 6.58 1.30 11.02
C LEU A 33 6.91 0.07 10.18
N LEU A 34 6.54 -1.13 10.64
CA LEU A 34 6.72 -2.35 9.86
C LEU A 34 5.84 -2.33 8.60
N GLY A 35 4.60 -1.86 8.72
CA GLY A 35 3.68 -1.63 7.62
C GLY A 35 4.28 -0.66 6.60
N LEU A 36 4.81 0.48 7.04
CA LEU A 36 5.49 1.45 6.18
C LEU A 36 6.67 0.84 5.43
N VAL A 37 7.53 0.07 6.12
CA VAL A 37 8.66 -0.61 5.46
C VAL A 37 8.13 -1.57 4.39
N PHE A 38 7.11 -2.36 4.71
CA PHE A 38 6.44 -3.22 3.73
C PHE A 38 5.91 -2.41 2.53
N ALA A 39 5.18 -1.33 2.77
CA ALA A 39 4.56 -0.52 1.72
C ALA A 39 5.59 0.12 0.80
N VAL A 40 6.70 0.62 1.34
CA VAL A 40 7.80 1.18 0.55
C VAL A 40 8.50 0.10 -0.28
N LEU A 41 8.69 -1.11 0.27
CA LEU A 41 9.28 -2.21 -0.49
C LEU A 41 8.33 -2.74 -1.58
N ALA A 42 7.03 -2.80 -1.31
CA ALA A 42 6.03 -3.32 -2.24
C ALA A 42 5.64 -2.31 -3.33
N PHE A 43 5.52 -1.03 -2.97
CA PHE A 43 4.93 0.01 -3.81
C PHE A 43 5.88 1.19 -4.10
N SER A 44 7.14 1.11 -3.70
CA SER A 44 8.14 2.17 -3.88
C SER A 44 7.69 3.49 -3.23
N TRP A 45 7.80 4.61 -3.94
CA TRP A 45 7.46 5.93 -3.41
C TRP A 45 5.99 6.07 -3.00
N LEU A 46 5.08 5.28 -3.58
CA LEU A 46 3.66 5.28 -3.18
C LEU A 46 3.48 4.75 -1.76
N GLY A 47 4.40 3.90 -1.28
CA GLY A 47 4.38 3.39 0.09
C GLY A 47 4.44 4.48 1.15
N PHE A 48 4.98 5.67 0.83
CA PHE A 48 4.99 6.79 1.77
C PHE A 48 3.60 7.36 2.07
N ILE A 49 2.55 6.98 1.34
CA ILE A 49 1.15 7.32 1.68
C ILE A 49 0.78 6.75 3.06
N THR A 50 1.32 5.59 3.43
CA THR A 50 1.04 4.95 4.72
C THR A 50 1.74 5.63 5.89
N LEU A 51 2.53 6.69 5.67
CA LEU A 51 3.00 7.57 6.76
C LEU A 51 1.85 8.23 7.52
N LEU A 52 0.65 8.29 6.93
CA LEU A 52 -0.55 8.76 7.60
C LEU A 52 -0.91 7.89 8.81
N GLU A 53 -0.59 6.59 8.80
CA GLU A 53 -0.77 5.68 9.94
C GLU A 53 0.07 6.07 11.17
N LEU A 54 1.18 6.80 10.97
CA LEU A 54 1.98 7.27 12.11
C LEU A 54 1.33 8.46 12.85
N ILE A 55 0.27 9.04 12.27
CA ILE A 55 -0.44 10.18 12.86
C ILE A 55 -1.57 9.63 13.71
N PRO A 56 -1.56 9.84 15.04
CA PRO A 56 -2.61 9.32 15.91
C PRO A 56 -4.01 9.73 15.43
N GLY A 57 -4.87 8.74 15.20
CA GLY A 57 -6.24 8.94 14.76
C GLY A 57 -6.44 8.98 13.24
N PHE A 58 -5.38 8.81 12.45
CA PHE A 58 -5.48 8.57 10.99
C PHE A 58 -5.53 7.08 10.63
N ASP A 59 -5.28 6.18 11.60
CA ASP A 59 -5.29 4.70 11.48
C ASP A 59 -6.66 4.11 11.08
N VAL A 60 -7.69 4.96 11.01
CA VAL A 60 -9.02 4.60 10.51
C VAL A 60 -9.04 4.59 8.97
N ILE A 61 -8.10 5.27 8.32
CA ILE A 61 -8.05 5.32 6.86
C ILE A 61 -7.35 4.05 6.38
N PRO A 62 -7.93 3.27 5.44
CA PRO A 62 -7.30 2.06 4.92
C PRO A 62 -6.15 2.42 3.97
N SER A 63 -5.06 2.96 4.51
CA SER A 63 -4.00 3.59 3.74
C SER A 63 -3.22 2.57 2.90
N PHE A 64 -3.09 1.33 3.36
CA PHE A 64 -2.45 0.25 2.60
C PHE A 64 -3.27 -0.11 1.36
N THR A 65 -4.59 -0.27 1.50
CA THR A 65 -5.50 -0.55 0.37
C THR A 65 -5.53 0.60 -0.63
N ILE A 66 -5.57 1.86 -0.17
CA ILE A 66 -5.51 3.04 -1.04
C ILE A 66 -4.17 3.07 -1.81
N THR A 67 -3.08 2.76 -1.12
CA THR A 67 -1.74 2.70 -1.73
C THR A 67 -1.68 1.62 -2.80
N TRP A 68 -2.18 0.42 -2.50
CA TRP A 68 -2.26 -0.68 -3.46
C TRP A 68 -3.09 -0.30 -4.69
N PHE A 69 -4.26 0.30 -4.49
CA PHE A 69 -5.15 0.69 -5.57
C PHE A 69 -4.49 1.72 -6.50
N THR A 70 -3.82 2.70 -5.92
CA THR A 70 -3.07 3.72 -6.67
C THR A 70 -1.92 3.08 -7.45
N TRP A 71 -1.16 2.18 -6.82
CA TRP A 71 -0.07 1.45 -7.46
C TRP A 71 -0.57 0.58 -8.62
N TYR A 72 -1.69 -0.13 -8.45
CA TYR A 72 -2.27 -1.00 -9.45
C TYR A 72 -2.63 -0.22 -10.72
N ILE A 73 -3.33 0.92 -10.58
CA ILE A 73 -3.69 1.78 -11.71
C ILE A 73 -2.46 2.31 -12.44
N LEU A 74 -1.45 2.77 -11.71
CA LEU A 74 -0.23 3.32 -12.33
C LEU A 74 0.57 2.23 -13.05
N ARG A 75 0.58 1.02 -12.51
CA ARG A 75 1.24 -0.12 -13.14
C ARG A 75 0.56 -0.55 -14.43
N GLU A 76 -0.77 -0.65 -14.46
CA GLU A 76 -1.54 -0.98 -15.67
C GLU A 76 -1.26 0.03 -16.78
N ARG A 77 -1.34 1.33 -16.48
CA ARG A 77 -1.04 2.39 -17.46
C ARG A 77 0.38 2.31 -18.02
N ARG A 78 1.34 1.92 -17.19
CA ARG A 78 2.73 1.74 -17.62
C ARG A 78 2.87 0.53 -18.55
N LEU A 79 2.21 -0.59 -18.22
CA LEU A 79 2.21 -1.79 -19.05
C LEU A 79 1.56 -1.53 -20.42
N GLU A 80 0.43 -0.82 -20.45
CA GLU A 80 -0.23 -0.40 -21.70
C GLU A 80 0.72 0.44 -22.58
N ALA A 81 1.37 1.46 -21.99
CA ALA A 81 2.31 2.31 -22.73
C ALA A 81 3.55 1.54 -23.22
N GLU A 82 4.06 0.59 -22.43
CA GLU A 82 5.18 -0.27 -22.84
C GLU A 82 4.78 -1.18 -24.01
N LEU A 83 3.57 -1.76 -23.97
CA LEU A 83 3.01 -2.59 -25.04
C LEU A 83 2.81 -1.80 -26.35
N GLU A 84 2.26 -0.59 -26.27
CA GLU A 84 2.09 0.30 -27.42
C GLU A 84 3.44 0.67 -28.06
N ALA A 85 4.44 1.03 -27.24
CA ALA A 85 5.78 1.35 -27.71
C ALA A 85 6.51 0.13 -28.32
N GLU A 86 6.19 -1.09 -27.90
CA GLU A 86 6.65 -2.29 -28.59
C GLU A 86 5.94 -2.46 -29.94
N LEU A 87 4.62 -2.38 -30.00
CA LEU A 87 3.85 -2.49 -31.25
C LEU A 87 4.32 -1.50 -32.32
N GLU A 88 4.63 -0.26 -31.94
CA GLU A 88 5.20 0.74 -32.85
C GLU A 88 6.59 0.36 -33.39
N ARG A 89 7.43 -0.30 -32.57
CA ARG A 89 8.76 -0.77 -33.00
C ARG A 89 8.70 -1.94 -33.98
N TRP A 90 7.63 -2.72 -33.97
CA TRP A 90 7.42 -3.85 -34.89
C TRP A 90 6.79 -3.45 -36.23
N ARG A 91 6.30 -2.22 -36.36
CA ARG A 91 5.62 -1.70 -37.56
C ARG A 91 6.60 -1.02 -38.52
#